data_AF-A0A973J7D0-F1
#
_entry.id   AF-A0A973J7D0-F1
#
_cell.length_a   1.000
_cell.length_b   1.000
_cell.length_c   1.000
_cell.angle_alpha   90.00
_cell.angle_beta   90.00
_cell.angle_gamma   90.00
#
_symmetry.space_group_name_H-M   'P 1'
#
loop_
_entity.id
_entity.type
_entity.pdbx_description
1 polymer ?
#
loop_
_entity_poly.entity_id
_entity_poly.type
_entity_poly.pdbx_seq_one_letter_code
_entity_poly.pdbx_strand_id
1 'polypeptide(L)'
;MSYQKFEDLQLENSKLNQEILLSRQQNEALAQELKQFRELSDFYYQSGMQLYTEKKYGEALEKFQTLVDRYPTSPHAAGANEKIADIRNLALNHYQKIIQSVEGTRDLRGRIDLIDREMKATFLTKDLADKLLTLRESLRQDLEGELESQREISRNILIEDDPIKSWKVYRSTRTLTQPIGEDRKFFVELYFIQRYTGKKFYKVKTRYQAPEYLSYESVTLQGQNGTKLTIDTIYPQKQSMVDSDGVTEWSDNEIAEDDKITRLAKSNSITVTFKGGNRYTFEMNEQQLTAFREVVRKYQIIR
;
A
#
# COMPACT_ATOMS: atom_id res chain seq x y z
N MET A 1 39.83 -54.60 -73.20
CA MET A 1 39.76 -54.43 -71.73
C MET A 1 40.33 -55.69 -71.08
N SER A 2 41.17 -55.57 -70.05
CA SER A 2 41.60 -56.75 -69.28
C SER A 2 40.43 -57.26 -68.43
N TYR A 3 40.38 -58.57 -68.18
CA TYR A 3 39.31 -59.23 -67.42
C TYR A 3 39.16 -58.63 -66.00
N GLN A 4 40.29 -58.30 -65.35
CA GLN A 4 40.32 -57.60 -64.05
C GLN A 4 39.58 -56.25 -64.09
N LYS A 5 39.78 -55.44 -65.15
CA LYS A 5 39.09 -54.15 -65.27
C LYS A 5 37.58 -54.32 -65.42
N PHE A 6 37.12 -55.43 -66.00
CA PHE A 6 35.68 -55.74 -66.10
C PHE A 6 35.10 -56.16 -64.75
N GLU A 7 35.80 -56.99 -63.97
CA GLU A 7 35.39 -57.38 -62.61
C GLU A 7 35.36 -56.19 -61.65
N ASP A 8 36.37 -55.31 -61.71
CA ASP A 8 36.41 -54.07 -60.91
C ASP A 8 35.21 -53.17 -61.21
N LEU A 9 34.87 -52.99 -62.49
CA LEU A 9 33.71 -52.21 -62.92
C LEU A 9 32.38 -52.84 -62.49
N GLN A 10 32.27 -54.17 -62.45
CA GLN A 10 31.07 -54.84 -61.93
C GLN A 10 30.91 -54.64 -60.42
N LEU A 11 32.01 -54.73 -59.67
CA LEU A 11 32.02 -54.49 -58.23
C LEU A 11 31.65 -53.03 -57.92
N GLU A 12 32.20 -52.07 -58.67
CA GLU A 12 31.87 -50.65 -58.54
C GLU A 12 30.39 -50.39 -58.86
N ASN A 13 29.86 -50.95 -59.94
CA ASN A 13 28.43 -50.85 -60.27
C ASN A 13 27.53 -51.44 -59.17
N SER A 14 27.92 -52.58 -58.58
CA SER A 14 27.17 -53.19 -57.48
C SER A 14 27.13 -52.27 -56.26
N LYS A 15 28.27 -51.64 -55.91
CA LYS A 15 28.36 -50.69 -54.80
C LYS A 15 27.52 -49.44 -55.04
N LEU A 16 27.62 -48.85 -56.24
CA LEU A 16 26.83 -47.68 -56.63
C LEU A 16 25.32 -47.98 -56.59
N ASN A 17 24.89 -49.16 -57.05
CA ASN A 17 23.48 -49.56 -56.96
C ASN A 17 23.00 -49.68 -55.51
N GLN A 18 23.85 -50.17 -54.60
CA GLN A 18 23.53 -50.24 -53.17
C GLN A 18 23.43 -48.86 -52.53
N GLU A 19 24.36 -47.95 -52.85
CA GLU A 19 24.32 -46.56 -52.37
C GLU A 19 23.07 -45.81 -52.89
N ILE A 20 22.70 -46.00 -54.15
CA ILE A 20 21.47 -45.44 -54.73
C ILE A 20 20.23 -45.96 -53.98
N LEU A 21 20.19 -47.25 -53.65
CA LEU A 21 19.08 -47.83 -52.91
C LEU A 21 18.95 -47.23 -51.50
N LEU A 22 20.07 -47.12 -50.77
CA LEU A 22 20.09 -46.51 -49.44
C LEU A 22 19.70 -45.04 -49.47
N SER A 23 20.21 -44.28 -50.44
CA SER A 23 19.86 -42.87 -50.63
C SER A 23 18.37 -42.70 -50.93
N ARG A 24 17.77 -43.58 -51.75
CA ARG A 24 16.31 -43.57 -51.99
C ARG A 24 15.51 -43.81 -50.72
N GLN A 25 15.88 -44.82 -49.92
CA GLN A 25 15.21 -45.10 -48.64
C GLN A 25 15.32 -43.92 -47.67
N GLN A 26 16.49 -43.28 -47.58
CA GLN A 26 16.69 -42.08 -46.76
C GLN A 26 15.84 -40.91 -47.27
N ASN A 27 15.78 -40.70 -48.59
CA ASN A 27 14.96 -39.63 -49.18
C ASN A 27 13.46 -39.87 -48.96
N GLU A 28 12.99 -41.12 -49.03
CA GLU A 28 11.61 -41.48 -48.72
C GLU A 28 11.25 -41.24 -47.25
N ALA A 29 12.12 -41.66 -46.32
CA ALA A 29 11.95 -41.41 -44.89
C ALA A 29 11.93 -39.90 -44.59
N LEU A 30 12.87 -39.13 -45.15
CA LEU A 30 12.90 -37.68 -44.99
C LEU A 30 11.65 -37.01 -45.57
N ALA A 31 11.13 -37.49 -46.70
CA ALA A 31 9.91 -36.98 -47.28
C ALA A 31 8.69 -37.23 -46.37
N GLN A 32 8.62 -38.39 -45.71
CA GLN A 32 7.58 -38.70 -44.74
C GLN A 32 7.66 -37.81 -43.50
N GLU A 33 8.87 -37.64 -42.94
CA GLU A 33 9.09 -36.74 -41.81
C GLU A 33 8.69 -35.30 -42.17
N LEU A 34 9.19 -34.77 -43.29
CA LEU A 34 8.85 -33.41 -43.75
C LEU A 34 7.34 -33.22 -43.94
N LYS A 35 6.63 -34.24 -44.43
CA LYS A 35 5.18 -34.22 -44.54
C LYS A 35 4.52 -34.10 -43.15
N GLN A 36 4.96 -34.92 -42.19
CA GLN A 36 4.45 -34.86 -40.82
C GLN A 36 4.77 -33.51 -40.13
N PHE A 37 5.97 -32.98 -40.33
CA PHE A 37 6.35 -31.64 -39.85
C PHE A 37 5.42 -30.57 -40.40
N ARG A 38 5.07 -30.63 -41.70
CA ARG A 38 4.12 -29.70 -42.32
C ARG A 38 2.74 -29.83 -41.70
N GLU A 39 2.17 -31.04 -41.66
CA GLU A 39 0.83 -31.30 -41.10
C GLU A 39 0.70 -30.83 -39.64
N LEU A 40 1.73 -31.06 -38.81
CA LEU A 40 1.74 -30.57 -37.44
C LEU A 40 1.82 -29.04 -37.37
N SER A 41 2.66 -28.41 -38.20
CA SER A 41 2.75 -26.96 -38.22
C SER A 41 1.46 -26.29 -38.72
N ASP A 42 0.79 -26.88 -39.71
CA ASP A 42 -0.53 -26.47 -40.19
C ASP A 42 -1.58 -26.59 -39.06
N PHE A 43 -1.57 -27.71 -38.34
CA PHE A 43 -2.47 -27.95 -37.21
C PHE A 43 -2.31 -26.89 -36.12
N TYR A 44 -1.09 -26.58 -35.69
CA TYR A 44 -0.85 -25.56 -34.67
C TYR A 44 -1.30 -24.18 -35.15
N TYR A 45 -1.05 -23.84 -36.42
CA TYR A 45 -1.45 -22.57 -37.00
C TYR A 45 -2.97 -22.43 -37.05
N GLN A 46 -3.67 -23.42 -37.62
CA GLN A 46 -5.12 -23.42 -37.75
C GLN A 46 -5.81 -23.40 -36.38
N SER A 47 -5.33 -24.21 -35.43
CA SER A 47 -5.85 -24.23 -34.07
C SER A 47 -5.65 -22.88 -33.37
N GLY A 48 -4.47 -22.28 -33.50
CA GLY A 48 -4.18 -20.96 -32.95
C GLY A 48 -5.08 -19.88 -33.55
N MET A 49 -5.31 -19.93 -34.87
CA MET A 49 -6.20 -19.00 -35.57
C MET A 49 -7.66 -19.16 -35.11
N GLN A 50 -8.16 -20.39 -34.95
CA GLN A 50 -9.50 -20.63 -34.42
C GLN A 50 -9.64 -20.03 -33.01
N LEU A 51 -8.73 -20.35 -32.10
CA LEU A 51 -8.75 -19.81 -30.74
C LEU A 51 -8.65 -18.28 -30.71
N TYR A 52 -7.86 -17.70 -31.61
CA TYR A 52 -7.76 -16.26 -31.78
C TYR A 52 -9.10 -15.63 -32.21
N THR A 53 -9.81 -16.26 -33.15
CA THR A 53 -11.15 -15.80 -33.58
C THR A 53 -12.19 -15.93 -32.47
N GLU A 54 -12.06 -16.94 -31.61
CA GLU A 54 -12.87 -17.13 -30.40
C GLU A 54 -12.47 -16.19 -29.26
N LYS A 55 -11.46 -15.32 -29.45
CA LYS A 55 -10.89 -14.41 -28.44
C LYS A 55 -10.27 -15.11 -27.24
N LYS A 56 -9.97 -16.41 -27.35
CA LYS A 56 -9.23 -17.19 -26.36
C LYS A 56 -7.73 -16.95 -26.53
N TYR A 57 -7.32 -15.70 -26.29
CA TYR A 57 -5.99 -15.23 -26.62
C TYR A 57 -4.87 -15.97 -25.88
N GLY A 58 -5.11 -16.45 -24.66
CA GLY A 58 -4.13 -17.23 -23.90
C GLY A 58 -3.82 -18.56 -24.56
N GLU A 59 -4.85 -19.33 -24.91
CA GLU A 59 -4.71 -20.61 -25.60
C GLU A 59 -4.17 -20.42 -27.02
N ALA A 60 -4.62 -19.38 -27.74
CA ALA A 60 -4.12 -19.05 -29.07
C ALA A 60 -2.61 -18.74 -29.04
N LEU A 61 -2.16 -17.96 -28.06
CA LEU A 61 -0.77 -17.60 -27.86
C LEU A 61 0.10 -18.84 -27.65
N GLU A 62 -0.36 -19.82 -26.86
CA GLU A 62 0.33 -21.08 -26.62
C GLU A 62 0.50 -21.90 -27.91
N LYS A 63 -0.56 -21.99 -28.74
CA LYS A 63 -0.48 -22.69 -30.03
C LYS A 63 0.49 -22.04 -31.00
N PHE A 64 0.44 -20.71 -31.13
CA PHE A 64 1.38 -19.99 -31.99
C PHE A 64 2.82 -20.07 -31.50
N GLN A 65 3.06 -19.98 -30.19
CA GLN A 65 4.41 -20.15 -29.62
C GLN A 65 4.94 -21.56 -29.88
N THR A 66 4.13 -22.58 -29.64
CA THR A 66 4.51 -23.97 -29.93
C THR A 66 4.88 -24.15 -31.41
N LEU A 67 4.16 -23.49 -32.33
CA LEU A 67 4.50 -23.51 -33.75
C LEU A 67 5.87 -22.90 -34.01
N VAL A 68 6.12 -21.69 -33.52
CA VAL A 68 7.37 -20.97 -33.77
C VAL A 68 8.57 -21.68 -33.12
N ASP A 69 8.40 -22.22 -31.91
CA ASP A 69 9.46 -22.88 -31.16
C ASP A 69 9.82 -24.25 -31.76
N ARG A 70 8.82 -25.04 -32.19
CA ARG A 70 9.04 -26.40 -32.70
C ARG A 70 9.20 -26.47 -34.23
N TYR A 71 8.64 -25.51 -34.97
CA TYR A 71 8.62 -25.48 -36.43
C TYR A 71 9.05 -24.12 -36.98
N PRO A 72 10.25 -23.62 -36.63
CA PRO A 72 10.69 -22.26 -36.97
C PRO A 72 10.84 -22.00 -38.49
N THR A 73 11.03 -23.06 -39.28
CA THR A 73 11.14 -22.99 -40.75
C THR A 73 9.82 -23.24 -41.47
N SER A 74 8.71 -23.43 -40.74
CA SER A 74 7.39 -23.60 -41.33
C SER A 74 6.97 -22.35 -42.12
N PRO A 75 6.25 -22.49 -43.25
CA PRO A 75 5.62 -21.37 -43.95
C PRO A 75 4.71 -20.52 -43.04
N HIS A 76 4.19 -21.10 -41.96
CA HIS A 76 3.30 -20.45 -41.01
C HIS A 76 4.04 -19.71 -39.87
N ALA A 77 5.36 -19.87 -39.74
CA ALA A 77 6.12 -19.28 -38.63
C ALA A 77 6.06 -17.75 -38.63
N ALA A 78 6.13 -17.10 -39.79
CA ALA A 78 6.00 -15.65 -39.91
C ALA A 78 4.62 -15.16 -39.46
N GLY A 79 3.54 -15.79 -39.95
CA GLY A 79 2.18 -15.45 -39.58
C GLY A 79 1.86 -15.73 -38.11
N ALA A 80 2.42 -16.81 -37.54
CA ALA A 80 2.30 -17.10 -36.12
C ALA A 80 3.00 -16.02 -35.26
N ASN A 81 4.20 -15.58 -35.66
CA ASN A 81 4.91 -14.49 -34.99
C ASN A 81 4.14 -13.17 -35.03
N GLU A 82 3.51 -12.84 -36.15
CA GLU A 82 2.63 -11.67 -36.27
C GLU A 82 1.47 -11.76 -35.26
N LYS A 83 0.80 -12.92 -35.18
CA LYS A 83 -0.31 -13.12 -34.23
C LYS A 83 0.15 -13.11 -32.78
N ILE A 84 1.33 -13.62 -32.47
CA ILE A 84 1.95 -13.50 -31.13
C ILE A 84 2.13 -12.02 -30.78
N ALA A 85 2.65 -11.21 -31.71
CA ALA A 85 2.83 -9.78 -31.51
C ALA A 85 1.49 -9.05 -31.30
N ASP A 86 0.47 -9.35 -32.11
CA ASP A 86 -0.88 -8.81 -31.96
C ASP A 86 -1.45 -9.07 -30.56
N ILE A 87 -1.39 -10.32 -30.11
CA ILE A 87 -1.89 -10.73 -28.78
C ILE A 87 -1.13 -10.01 -27.66
N ARG A 88 0.20 -9.92 -27.76
CA ARG A 88 1.03 -9.25 -26.77
C ARG A 88 0.75 -7.74 -26.72
N ASN A 89 0.57 -7.10 -27.86
CA ASN A 89 0.23 -5.68 -27.94
C ASN A 89 -1.16 -5.40 -27.35
N LEU A 90 -2.13 -6.28 -27.60
CA LEU A 90 -3.46 -6.19 -26.99
C LEU A 90 -3.37 -6.25 -25.45
N ALA A 91 -2.66 -7.26 -24.92
CA ALA A 91 -2.46 -7.40 -23.48
C ALA A 91 -1.73 -6.20 -22.86
N LEU A 92 -0.72 -5.66 -23.55
CA LEU A 92 0.00 -4.47 -23.11
C LEU A 92 -0.90 -3.23 -23.06
N ASN A 93 -1.77 -3.05 -24.06
CA ASN A 93 -2.73 -1.95 -24.08
C ASN A 93 -3.73 -2.05 -22.91
N HIS A 94 -4.25 -3.25 -22.64
CA HIS A 94 -5.12 -3.49 -21.47
C HIS A 94 -4.39 -3.16 -20.18
N TYR A 95 -3.17 -3.68 -20.00
CA TYR A 95 -2.35 -3.40 -18.82
C TYR A 95 -2.16 -1.90 -18.61
N GLN A 96 -1.78 -1.14 -19.65
CA GLN A 96 -1.58 0.31 -19.57
C GLN A 96 -2.86 1.05 -19.14
N LYS A 97 -4.02 0.67 -19.68
CA LYS A 97 -5.32 1.26 -19.29
C LYS A 97 -5.67 0.97 -17.82
N ILE A 98 -5.38 -0.24 -17.35
CA ILE A 98 -5.60 -0.62 -15.95
C ILE A 98 -4.73 0.26 -15.06
N ILE A 99 -3.43 0.35 -15.33
CA ILE A 99 -2.49 1.18 -14.55
C ILE A 99 -2.95 2.64 -14.52
N GLN A 100 -3.32 3.22 -15.66
CA GLN A 100 -3.81 4.60 -15.70
C GLN A 100 -5.07 4.80 -14.82
N SER A 101 -5.97 3.82 -14.81
CA SER A 101 -7.19 3.87 -14.00
C SER A 101 -6.90 3.70 -12.50
N VAL A 102 -5.93 2.84 -12.15
CA VAL A 102 -5.42 2.67 -10.77
C VAL A 102 -4.80 3.98 -10.28
N GLU A 103 -3.93 4.62 -11.07
CA GLU A 103 -3.28 5.88 -10.71
C GLU A 103 -4.29 7.02 -10.53
N GLY A 104 -5.33 7.07 -11.36
CA GLY A 104 -6.43 8.04 -11.24
C GLY A 104 -7.35 7.82 -10.03
N THR A 105 -7.32 6.65 -9.41
CA THR A 105 -8.14 6.33 -8.23
C THR A 105 -7.46 6.84 -6.96
N ARG A 106 -8.20 7.53 -6.09
CA ARG A 106 -7.61 8.22 -4.91
C ARG A 106 -7.32 7.29 -3.74
N ASP A 107 -8.24 6.40 -3.41
CA ASP A 107 -8.12 5.54 -2.23
C ASP A 107 -7.55 4.16 -2.58
N LEU A 108 -6.75 3.60 -1.66
CA LEU A 108 -6.06 2.32 -1.85
C LEU A 108 -7.05 1.16 -2.06
N ARG A 109 -8.19 1.18 -1.36
CA ARG A 109 -9.20 0.13 -1.49
C ARG A 109 -9.81 0.11 -2.89
N GLY A 110 -10.22 1.27 -3.40
CA GLY A 110 -10.73 1.41 -4.76
C GLY A 110 -9.72 0.97 -5.81
N ARG A 111 -8.42 1.25 -5.61
CA ARG A 111 -7.34 0.75 -6.47
C ARG A 111 -7.27 -0.78 -6.49
N ILE A 112 -7.30 -1.41 -5.33
CA ILE A 112 -7.26 -2.88 -5.19
C ILE A 112 -8.48 -3.51 -5.87
N ASP A 113 -9.67 -3.00 -5.57
CA ASP A 113 -10.94 -3.50 -6.13
C ASP A 113 -10.95 -3.37 -7.66
N LEU A 114 -10.40 -2.28 -8.20
CA LEU A 114 -10.24 -2.08 -9.64
C LEU A 114 -9.31 -3.14 -10.24
N ILE A 115 -8.13 -3.37 -9.65
CA ILE A 115 -7.20 -4.41 -10.14
C ILE A 115 -7.89 -5.78 -10.13
N ASP A 116 -8.53 -6.15 -9.02
CA ASP A 116 -9.19 -7.46 -8.88
C ASP A 116 -10.35 -7.64 -9.88
N ARG A 117 -11.06 -6.55 -10.24
CA ARG A 117 -12.09 -6.57 -11.28
C ARG A 117 -11.51 -6.70 -12.69
N GLU A 118 -10.55 -5.85 -13.05
CA GLU A 118 -10.02 -5.80 -14.41
C GLU A 118 -9.19 -7.03 -14.76
N MET A 119 -8.46 -7.61 -13.79
CA MET A 119 -7.75 -8.88 -13.97
C MET A 119 -8.67 -10.06 -14.30
N LYS A 120 -9.94 -10.01 -13.86
CA LYS A 120 -10.94 -11.04 -14.21
C LYS A 120 -11.61 -10.77 -15.56
N ALA A 121 -11.72 -9.49 -15.94
CA ALA A 121 -12.50 -9.07 -17.10
C ALA A 121 -11.67 -9.00 -18.39
N THR A 122 -10.36 -8.82 -18.28
CA THR A 122 -9.49 -8.55 -19.44
C THR A 122 -8.43 -9.62 -19.62
N PHE A 123 -8.07 -9.89 -20.89
CA PHE A 123 -6.94 -10.75 -21.18
C PHE A 123 -5.62 -10.02 -20.90
N LEU A 124 -4.73 -10.70 -20.19
CA LEU A 124 -3.35 -10.32 -19.90
C LEU A 124 -2.44 -11.52 -20.14
N THR A 125 -1.21 -11.27 -20.56
CA THR A 125 -0.17 -12.30 -20.52
C THR A 125 0.23 -12.57 -19.06
N LYS A 126 0.78 -13.76 -18.80
CA LYS A 126 1.21 -14.16 -17.46
C LYS A 126 2.10 -13.12 -16.78
N ASP A 127 3.14 -12.63 -17.48
CA ASP A 127 4.05 -11.60 -16.96
C ASP A 127 3.34 -10.29 -16.55
N LEU A 128 2.37 -9.82 -17.35
CA LEU A 128 1.62 -8.61 -17.03
C LEU A 128 0.62 -8.82 -15.90
N ALA A 129 0.00 -10.00 -15.83
CA ALA A 129 -0.86 -10.37 -14.72
C ALA A 129 -0.07 -10.45 -13.40
N ASP A 130 1.13 -11.04 -13.42
CA ASP A 130 2.03 -11.12 -12.26
C ASP A 130 2.45 -9.73 -11.78
N LYS A 131 2.74 -8.79 -12.70
CA LYS A 131 3.02 -7.38 -12.37
C LYS A 131 1.84 -6.66 -11.72
N LEU A 132 0.60 -6.97 -12.11
CA LEU A 132 -0.58 -6.41 -11.43
C LEU A 132 -0.79 -7.03 -10.05
N LEU A 133 -0.50 -8.32 -9.89
CA LEU A 133 -0.58 -9.00 -8.60
C LEU A 133 0.41 -8.42 -7.59
N THR A 134 1.65 -8.16 -8.00
CA THR A 134 2.65 -7.54 -7.12
C THR A 134 2.26 -6.12 -6.73
N LEU A 135 1.77 -5.32 -7.69
CA LEU A 135 1.23 -3.99 -7.39
C LEU A 135 0.05 -4.05 -6.40
N ARG A 136 -0.90 -4.96 -6.63
CA ARG A 136 -2.04 -5.16 -5.73
C ARG A 136 -1.60 -5.52 -4.32
N GLU A 137 -0.60 -6.39 -4.18
CA GLU A 137 -0.12 -6.81 -2.87
C GLU A 137 0.59 -5.68 -2.13
N SER A 138 1.39 -4.86 -2.83
CA SER A 138 1.96 -3.63 -2.26
C SER A 138 0.86 -2.69 -1.73
N LEU A 139 -0.19 -2.46 -2.53
CA LEU A 139 -1.30 -1.61 -2.12
C LEU A 139 -2.07 -2.18 -0.92
N ARG A 140 -2.17 -3.51 -0.80
CA ARG A 140 -2.78 -4.18 0.35
C ARG A 140 -1.96 -3.98 1.62
N GLN A 141 -0.64 -4.13 1.53
CA GLN A 141 0.27 -3.87 2.65
C GLN A 141 0.19 -2.42 3.12
N ASP A 142 0.17 -1.46 2.19
CA ASP A 142 0.00 -0.04 2.50
C ASP A 142 -1.35 0.21 3.22
N LEU A 143 -2.43 -0.36 2.69
CA LEU A 143 -3.77 -0.24 3.29
C LEU A 143 -3.83 -0.86 4.69
N GLU A 144 -3.22 -2.03 4.88
CA GLU A 144 -3.15 -2.68 6.19
C GLU A 144 -2.34 -1.84 7.20
N GLY A 145 -1.23 -1.25 6.77
CA GLY A 145 -0.46 -0.31 7.58
C GLY A 145 -1.24 0.93 8.00
N GLU A 146 -2.01 1.52 7.07
CA GLU A 146 -2.91 2.64 7.38
C GLU A 146 -4.00 2.24 8.38
N LEU A 147 -4.61 1.07 8.20
CA LEU A 147 -5.67 0.57 9.10
C LEU A 147 -5.14 0.23 10.49
N GLU A 148 -3.95 -0.38 10.59
CA GLU A 148 -3.36 -0.70 11.89
C GLU A 148 -2.95 0.56 12.63
N SER A 149 -2.40 1.56 11.94
CA SER A 149 -2.13 2.89 12.52
C SER A 149 -3.40 3.54 13.05
N GLN A 150 -4.52 3.44 12.33
CA GLN A 150 -5.81 3.95 12.79
C GLN A 150 -6.37 3.18 13.99
N ARG A 151 -6.18 1.86 14.03
CA ARG A 151 -6.57 1.01 15.17
C ARG A 151 -5.76 1.35 16.40
N GLU A 152 -4.44 1.48 16.27
CA GLU A 152 -3.55 1.84 17.37
C GLU A 152 -3.94 3.19 17.99
N ILE A 153 -4.15 4.21 17.16
CA ILE A 153 -4.66 5.51 17.62
C ILE A 153 -6.00 5.33 18.34
N SER A 154 -6.89 4.48 17.82
CA SER A 154 -8.21 4.28 18.43
C SER A 154 -8.18 3.45 19.72
N ARG A 155 -7.16 2.61 19.96
CA ARG A 155 -7.00 1.86 21.22
C ARG A 155 -6.70 2.79 22.40
N ASN A 156 -6.00 3.89 22.16
CA ASN A 156 -5.57 4.82 23.21
C ASN A 156 -6.46 6.07 23.31
N ILE A 157 -7.62 6.07 22.64
CA ILE A 157 -8.58 7.16 22.68
C ILE A 157 -9.92 6.65 23.22
N LEU A 158 -10.29 7.15 24.39
CA LEU A 158 -11.63 7.00 24.95
C LEU A 158 -12.58 7.97 24.23
N ILE A 159 -13.73 7.46 23.82
CA ILE A 159 -14.81 8.25 23.22
C ILE A 159 -15.98 8.27 24.20
N GLU A 160 -16.28 9.43 24.75
CA GLU A 160 -17.42 9.65 25.64
C GLU A 160 -18.52 10.35 24.86
N ASP A 161 -19.68 9.72 24.74
CA ASP A 161 -20.86 10.32 24.11
C ASP A 161 -21.73 10.97 25.20
N ASP A 162 -22.03 12.26 25.06
CA ASP A 162 -22.91 12.99 25.96
C ASP A 162 -24.09 13.54 25.14
N PRO A 163 -25.20 12.78 25.06
CA PRO A 163 -26.39 13.16 24.30
C PRO A 163 -27.04 14.44 24.81
N ILE A 164 -26.93 14.74 26.11
CA ILE A 164 -27.52 15.93 26.74
C ILE A 164 -26.85 17.18 26.18
N LYS A 165 -25.52 17.15 26.05
CA LYS A 165 -24.75 18.25 25.42
C LYS A 165 -24.62 18.11 23.90
N SER A 166 -25.12 17.01 23.34
CA SER A 166 -25.08 16.71 21.89
C SER A 166 -23.67 16.76 21.31
N TRP A 167 -22.72 16.13 22.01
CA TRP A 167 -21.33 16.10 21.60
C TRP A 167 -20.63 14.78 22.00
N LYS A 168 -19.49 14.51 21.36
CA LYS A 168 -18.59 13.40 21.68
C LYS A 168 -17.25 13.97 22.10
N VAL A 169 -16.69 13.43 23.17
CA VAL A 169 -15.39 13.84 23.73
C VAL A 169 -14.36 12.74 23.44
N TYR A 170 -13.21 13.12 22.90
CA TYR A 170 -12.14 12.21 22.49
C TYR A 170 -10.90 12.47 23.34
N ARG A 171 -10.62 11.58 24.28
CA ARG A 171 -9.58 11.76 25.32
C ARG A 171 -8.56 10.63 25.27
N SER A 172 -7.33 10.91 25.67
CA SER A 172 -6.33 9.85 25.78
C SER A 172 -6.61 8.95 26.99
N THR A 173 -6.35 7.65 26.84
CA THR A 173 -6.34 6.69 27.97
C THR A 173 -4.96 6.53 28.61
N ARG A 174 -3.93 7.21 28.07
CA ARG A 174 -2.56 7.15 28.58
C ARG A 174 -2.40 7.93 29.88
N THR A 175 -1.38 7.60 30.68
CA THR A 175 -1.04 8.35 31.89
C THR A 175 -0.38 9.67 31.53
N LEU A 176 -0.99 10.78 31.95
CA LEU A 176 -0.51 12.14 31.63
C LEU A 176 0.04 12.89 32.85
N THR A 177 0.15 12.22 34.00
CA THR A 177 0.69 12.82 35.22
C THR A 177 2.22 12.86 35.15
N GLN A 178 2.80 14.04 35.36
CA GLN A 178 4.22 14.28 35.48
C GLN A 178 4.56 14.65 36.94
N PRO A 179 5.23 13.77 37.69
CA PRO A 179 5.79 14.15 38.99
C PRO A 179 6.99 15.09 38.79
N ILE A 180 7.13 16.08 39.68
CA ILE A 180 8.30 16.97 39.75
C ILE A 180 8.69 17.13 41.22
N GLY A 181 9.85 16.60 41.59
CA GLY A 181 10.20 16.42 43.01
C GLY A 181 9.34 15.32 43.66
N GLU A 182 9.22 15.36 44.98
CA GLU A 182 8.53 14.31 45.75
C GLU A 182 7.00 14.49 45.75
N ASP A 183 6.51 15.71 45.97
CA ASP A 183 5.09 15.92 46.31
C ASP A 183 4.27 16.67 45.24
N ARG A 184 4.89 17.07 44.12
CA ARG A 184 4.20 17.88 43.08
C ARG A 184 3.89 17.04 41.86
N LYS A 185 2.63 17.09 41.44
CA LYS A 185 2.14 16.40 40.25
C LYS A 185 1.52 17.40 39.30
N PHE A 186 1.99 17.39 38.06
CA PHE A 186 1.45 18.18 36.96
C PHE A 186 0.73 17.28 35.99
N PHE A 187 -0.28 17.82 35.32
CA PHE A 187 -1.07 17.11 34.34
C PHE A 187 -1.42 18.08 33.22
N VAL A 188 -1.22 17.64 31.99
CA VAL A 188 -1.61 18.37 30.78
C VAL A 188 -2.23 17.37 29.82
N GLU A 189 -3.49 17.58 29.51
CA GLU A 189 -4.25 16.75 28.59
C GLU A 189 -4.80 17.59 27.46
N LEU A 190 -4.37 17.29 26.24
CA LEU A 190 -5.06 17.69 25.05
C LEU A 190 -6.18 16.69 24.77
N TYR A 191 -7.37 17.19 24.47
CA TYR A 191 -8.48 16.39 23.98
C TYR A 191 -9.30 17.24 23.00
N PHE A 192 -10.26 16.64 22.31
CA PHE A 192 -11.16 17.43 21.47
C PHE A 192 -12.61 16.98 21.61
N ILE A 193 -13.50 17.88 21.22
CA ILE A 193 -14.93 17.66 21.21
C ILE A 193 -15.42 17.72 19.78
N GLN A 194 -16.32 16.81 19.42
CA GLN A 194 -17.10 16.84 18.18
C GLN A 194 -18.58 17.02 18.53
N ARG A 195 -19.18 18.14 18.15
CA ARG A 195 -20.64 18.31 18.26
C ARG A 195 -21.34 17.41 17.24
N TYR A 196 -22.59 17.04 17.50
CA TYR A 196 -23.40 16.29 16.54
C TYR A 196 -23.62 17.04 15.21
N THR A 197 -23.42 18.36 15.20
CA THR A 197 -23.37 19.17 13.98
C THR A 197 -22.13 18.93 13.12
N GLY A 198 -21.15 18.17 13.60
CA GLY A 198 -19.85 17.95 12.97
C GLY A 198 -18.78 18.97 13.36
N LYS A 199 -19.13 20.10 14.01
CA LYS A 199 -18.12 21.09 14.45
C LYS A 199 -17.21 20.47 15.51
N LYS A 200 -15.89 20.63 15.32
CA LYS A 200 -14.86 20.19 16.25
C LYS A 200 -14.07 21.37 16.82
N PHE A 201 -13.49 21.17 18.00
CA PHE A 201 -12.55 22.12 18.63
C PHE A 201 -11.72 21.40 19.69
N TYR A 202 -10.49 21.88 19.90
CA TYR A 202 -9.62 21.36 20.94
C TYR A 202 -9.94 21.95 22.31
N LYS A 203 -9.67 21.16 23.34
CA LYS A 203 -9.60 21.61 24.72
C LYS A 203 -8.30 21.12 25.36
N VAL A 204 -7.75 21.93 26.26
CA VAL A 204 -6.61 21.54 27.08
C VAL A 204 -7.02 21.62 28.54
N LYS A 205 -6.91 20.48 29.22
CA LYS A 205 -7.08 20.37 30.67
C LYS A 205 -5.73 20.35 31.34
N THR A 206 -5.51 21.29 32.26
CA THR A 206 -4.30 21.34 33.08
C THR A 206 -4.66 21.09 34.53
N ARG A 207 -3.81 20.38 35.26
CA ARG A 207 -3.97 20.19 36.70
C ARG A 207 -2.62 20.19 37.41
N TYR A 208 -2.61 20.79 38.59
CA TYR A 208 -1.52 20.78 39.54
C TYR A 208 -2.04 20.22 40.87
N GLN A 209 -1.25 19.38 41.52
CA GLN A 209 -1.53 18.85 42.84
C GLN A 209 -0.24 18.86 43.68
N ALA A 210 -0.30 19.45 44.87
CA ALA A 210 0.80 19.52 45.83
C ALA A 210 0.31 19.98 47.21
N PRO A 211 1.15 19.94 48.27
CA PRO A 211 0.79 20.46 49.59
C PRO A 211 0.47 21.97 49.63
N GLU A 212 1.04 22.75 48.70
CA GLU A 212 0.92 24.21 48.65
C GLU A 212 0.38 24.68 47.30
N TYR A 213 -0.34 25.82 47.32
CA TYR A 213 -0.82 26.51 46.12
C TYR A 213 0.32 26.91 45.19
N LEU A 214 0.11 26.69 43.89
CA LEU A 214 0.90 27.32 42.83
C LEU A 214 0.24 28.61 42.36
N SER A 215 -1.09 28.68 42.41
CA SER A 215 -1.88 29.80 41.90
C SER A 215 -1.54 30.10 40.44
N TYR A 216 -1.41 29.06 39.59
CA TYR A 216 -0.99 29.26 38.20
C TYR A 216 -2.02 30.03 37.38
N GLU A 217 -1.56 31.05 36.66
CA GLU A 217 -2.36 31.97 35.86
C GLU A 217 -2.27 31.65 34.37
N SER A 218 -1.20 30.97 33.96
CA SER A 218 -1.04 30.51 32.59
C SER A 218 -0.22 29.24 32.49
N VAL A 219 -0.50 28.46 31.44
CA VAL A 219 0.30 27.32 31.04
C VAL A 219 0.76 27.52 29.60
N THR A 220 2.06 27.39 29.36
CA THR A 220 2.65 27.51 28.03
C THR A 220 3.17 26.17 27.55
N LEU A 221 2.80 25.80 26.33
CA LEU A 221 3.37 24.69 25.57
C LEU A 221 4.29 25.26 24.49
N GLN A 222 5.56 24.89 24.52
CA GLN A 222 6.56 25.32 23.55
C GLN A 222 7.20 24.12 22.89
N GLY A 223 6.96 23.97 21.59
CA GLY A 223 7.59 22.92 20.79
C GLY A 223 9.02 23.28 20.42
N GLN A 224 9.87 22.27 20.26
CA GLN A 224 11.23 22.44 19.73
C GLN A 224 11.26 23.22 18.40
N ASN A 225 10.20 23.12 17.59
CA ASN A 225 10.06 23.82 16.32
C ASN A 225 9.72 25.33 16.46
N GLY A 226 9.80 25.89 17.67
CA GLY A 226 9.53 27.29 17.97
C GLY A 226 8.04 27.64 18.12
N THR A 227 7.13 26.69 17.89
CA THR A 227 5.69 26.93 18.08
C THR A 227 5.40 27.10 19.57
N LYS A 228 4.67 28.16 19.92
CA LYS A 228 4.31 28.47 21.31
C LYS A 228 2.80 28.69 21.42
N LEU A 229 2.16 27.92 22.29
CA LEU A 229 0.77 28.07 22.70
C LEU A 229 0.75 28.47 24.18
N THR A 230 0.07 29.56 24.52
CA THR A 230 -0.13 30.00 25.91
C THR A 230 -1.61 29.93 26.22
N ILE A 231 -1.94 29.29 27.32
CA ILE A 231 -3.29 29.07 27.80
C ILE A 231 -3.44 29.90 29.06
N ASP A 232 -4.29 30.91 29.00
CA ASP A 232 -4.62 31.74 30.16
C ASP A 232 -5.67 31.02 31.01
N THR A 233 -5.32 30.74 32.26
CA THR A 233 -6.11 29.92 33.18
C THR A 233 -6.81 30.82 34.18
N ILE A 234 -7.88 31.43 33.70
CA ILE A 234 -8.73 32.37 34.45
C ILE A 234 -10.05 31.72 34.86
N TYR A 235 -10.73 32.32 35.85
CA TYR A 235 -12.10 31.94 36.23
C TYR A 235 -13.07 32.26 35.07
N PRO A 236 -14.11 31.43 34.80
CA PRO A 236 -14.54 30.25 35.54
C PRO A 236 -13.86 28.93 35.16
N GLN A 237 -12.96 28.93 34.18
CA GLN A 237 -12.29 27.72 33.70
C GLN A 237 -11.32 27.16 34.74
N LYS A 238 -10.69 28.03 35.54
CA LYS A 238 -9.82 27.67 36.65
C LYS A 238 -10.60 27.44 37.94
N GLN A 239 -10.31 26.32 38.59
CA GLN A 239 -10.88 25.91 39.87
C GLN A 239 -9.79 25.38 40.80
N SER A 240 -10.06 25.38 42.10
CA SER A 240 -9.19 24.81 43.11
C SER A 240 -9.99 24.11 44.20
N MET A 241 -9.35 23.13 44.85
CA MET A 241 -9.89 22.37 45.96
C MET A 241 -8.77 22.10 46.96
N VAL A 242 -9.12 22.05 48.25
CA VAL A 242 -8.22 21.66 49.34
C VAL A 242 -8.81 20.46 50.03
N ASP A 243 -8.01 19.44 50.26
CA ASP A 243 -8.35 18.23 50.99
C ASP A 243 -7.21 17.84 51.95
N SER A 244 -7.29 16.66 52.57
CA SER A 244 -6.26 16.17 53.48
C SER A 244 -4.90 15.96 52.83
N ASP A 245 -4.86 15.80 51.51
CA ASP A 245 -3.67 15.47 50.73
C ASP A 245 -3.03 16.73 50.10
N GLY A 246 -3.63 17.91 50.34
CA GLY A 246 -3.11 19.22 49.96
C GLY A 246 -4.05 20.00 49.06
N VAL A 247 -3.46 20.65 48.05
CA VAL A 247 -4.14 21.55 47.13
C VAL A 247 -4.17 20.93 45.73
N THR A 248 -5.34 20.93 45.12
CA THR A 248 -5.52 20.62 43.69
C THR A 248 -6.04 21.83 42.94
N GLU A 249 -5.34 22.26 41.89
CA GLU A 249 -5.73 23.36 41.00
C GLU A 249 -5.87 22.84 39.56
N TRP A 250 -7.00 23.10 38.89
CA TRP A 250 -7.21 22.68 37.50
C TRP A 250 -7.83 23.78 36.65
N SER A 251 -7.59 23.69 35.34
CA SER A 251 -8.23 24.52 34.34
C SER A 251 -8.62 23.65 33.14
N ASP A 252 -9.69 24.03 32.44
CA ASP A 252 -10.17 23.32 31.26
C ASP A 252 -10.61 24.29 30.17
N ASN A 253 -9.69 24.58 29.24
CA ASN A 253 -9.80 25.69 28.30
C ASN A 253 -10.07 25.19 26.88
N GLU A 254 -10.97 25.85 26.17
CA GLU A 254 -11.09 25.73 24.71
C GLU A 254 -9.91 26.46 24.05
N ILE A 255 -9.34 25.85 23.01
CA ILE A 255 -8.22 26.40 22.25
C ILE A 255 -8.74 26.88 20.90
N ALA A 256 -8.58 28.17 20.61
CA ALA A 256 -8.95 28.76 19.33
C ALA A 256 -7.88 28.54 18.23
N GLU A 257 -6.64 28.28 18.63
CA GLU A 257 -5.45 28.24 17.78
C GLU A 257 -5.11 26.80 17.34
N ASP A 258 -6.03 26.15 16.64
CA ASP A 258 -5.91 24.75 16.16
C ASP A 258 -4.65 24.48 15.33
N ASP A 259 -4.16 25.50 14.61
CA ASP A 259 -2.94 25.43 13.80
C ASP A 259 -1.69 25.26 14.68
N LYS A 260 -1.64 25.95 15.83
CA LYS A 260 -0.56 25.80 16.81
C LYS A 260 -0.55 24.43 17.43
N ILE A 261 -1.71 23.84 17.75
CA ILE A 261 -1.80 22.45 18.22
C ILE A 261 -1.23 21.49 17.17
N THR A 262 -1.62 21.66 15.90
CA THR A 262 -1.12 20.85 14.79
C THR A 262 0.39 20.97 14.62
N ARG A 263 0.95 22.18 14.76
CA ARG A 263 2.40 22.42 14.71
C ARG A 263 3.13 21.88 15.93
N LEU A 264 2.55 21.98 17.13
CA LEU A 264 3.12 21.41 18.36
C LEU A 264 3.26 19.89 18.24
N ALA A 265 2.25 19.20 17.70
CA ALA A 265 2.30 17.75 17.50
C ALA A 265 3.44 17.28 16.58
N LYS A 266 3.93 18.16 15.68
CA LYS A 266 5.08 17.90 14.80
C LYS A 266 6.45 18.14 15.48
N SER A 267 6.48 18.66 16.71
CA SER A 267 7.73 18.87 17.45
C SER A 267 8.25 17.55 18.00
N ASN A 268 9.57 17.36 18.04
CA ASN A 268 10.16 16.17 18.66
C ASN A 268 10.01 16.18 20.19
N SER A 269 9.97 17.38 20.79
CA SER A 269 9.67 17.59 22.19
C SER A 269 8.78 18.82 22.40
N ILE A 270 8.07 18.83 23.52
CA ILE A 270 7.23 19.95 23.96
C ILE A 270 7.61 20.27 25.41
N THR A 271 8.11 21.48 25.63
CA THR A 271 8.33 22.02 26.97
C THR A 271 7.04 22.65 27.49
N VAL A 272 6.66 22.28 28.70
CA VAL A 272 5.51 22.82 29.43
C VAL A 272 6.02 23.78 30.49
N THR A 273 5.40 24.94 30.61
CA THR A 273 5.66 25.90 31.68
C THR A 273 4.37 26.28 32.38
N PHE A 274 4.25 25.97 33.67
CA PHE A 274 3.22 26.53 34.54
C PHE A 274 3.76 27.80 35.18
N LYS A 275 3.02 28.91 35.07
CA LYS A 275 3.39 30.21 35.64
C LYS A 275 2.30 30.68 36.59
N GLY A 276 2.64 30.87 37.86
CA GLY A 276 1.80 31.43 38.93
C GLY A 276 2.65 32.16 39.96
N GLY A 277 2.39 31.91 41.24
CA GLY A 277 3.25 32.39 42.33
C GLY A 277 4.70 31.92 42.19
N ASN A 278 4.88 30.72 41.62
CA ASN A 278 6.16 30.19 41.18
C ASN A 278 6.10 29.75 39.71
N ARG A 279 7.27 29.48 39.11
CA ARG A 279 7.38 28.95 37.74
C ARG A 279 7.92 27.52 37.77
N TYR A 280 7.20 26.60 37.13
CA TYR A 280 7.64 25.23 36.91
C TYR A 280 7.75 24.95 35.42
N THR A 281 8.88 24.39 34.99
CA THR A 281 9.16 24.06 33.59
C THR A 281 9.64 22.62 33.50
N PHE A 282 9.07 21.86 32.58
CA PHE A 282 9.44 20.47 32.32
C PHE A 282 9.17 20.10 30.87
N GLU A 283 9.84 19.06 30.37
CA GLU A 283 9.53 18.49 29.06
C GLU A 283 8.47 17.39 29.21
N MET A 284 7.52 17.31 28.27
CA MET A 284 6.57 16.21 28.21
C MET A 284 7.33 14.89 28.05
N ASN A 285 6.97 13.89 28.86
CA ASN A 285 7.50 12.54 28.68
C ASN A 285 6.93 11.86 27.42
N GLU A 286 7.47 10.70 27.07
CA GLU A 286 7.07 9.95 25.87
C GLU A 286 5.57 9.64 25.83
N GLN A 287 4.97 9.25 26.96
CA GLN A 287 3.54 8.93 27.03
C GLN A 287 2.67 10.17 26.80
N GLN A 288 3.04 11.30 27.40
CA GLN A 288 2.33 12.57 27.23
C GLN A 288 2.42 13.09 25.78
N LEU A 289 3.62 13.05 25.20
CA LEU A 289 3.84 13.50 23.83
C LEU A 289 3.12 12.58 22.82
N THR A 290 3.13 11.27 23.07
CA THR A 290 2.40 10.30 22.24
C THR A 290 0.89 10.51 22.34
N ALA A 291 0.35 10.67 23.54
CA ALA A 291 -1.06 11.01 23.77
C ALA A 291 -1.46 12.28 23.01
N PHE A 292 -0.65 13.34 23.10
CA PHE A 292 -0.87 14.59 22.39
C PHE A 292 -0.98 14.37 20.88
N ARG A 293 -0.06 13.58 20.30
CA ARG A 293 -0.04 13.27 18.86
C ARG A 293 -1.22 12.40 18.43
N GLU A 294 -1.58 11.38 19.22
CA GLU A 294 -2.73 10.50 18.94
C GLU A 294 -4.04 11.29 18.86
N VAL A 295 -4.26 12.20 19.82
CA VAL A 295 -5.43 13.08 19.85
C VAL A 295 -5.49 13.97 18.60
N VAL A 296 -4.38 14.61 18.22
CA VAL A 296 -4.31 15.46 17.02
C VAL A 296 -4.55 14.66 15.74
N ARG A 297 -3.97 13.45 15.62
CA ARG A 297 -4.21 12.58 14.47
C ARG A 297 -5.68 12.15 14.40
N LYS A 298 -6.28 11.77 15.52
CA LYS A 298 -7.70 11.40 15.57
C LYS A 298 -8.60 12.58 15.18
N TYR A 299 -8.29 13.80 15.63
CA TYR A 299 -8.99 15.02 15.21
C TYR A 299 -8.95 15.23 13.70
N GLN A 300 -7.82 14.94 13.04
CA GLN A 300 -7.63 15.10 11.60
C GLN A 300 -8.35 14.03 10.76
N ILE A 301 -8.42 12.79 11.26
CA ILE A 301 -9.01 11.66 10.53
C ILE A 301 -10.55 11.67 10.61
N ILE A 302 -11.11 12.06 11.76
CA ILE A 302 -12.57 12.11 11.94
C ILE A 302 -13.17 13.23 11.09
N ARG A 303 -14.20 12.91 10.31
CA ARG A 303 -15.00 13.87 9.56
C ARG A 303 -16.07 14.52 10.43
#